data_AF-A0A966WB31-F1
#
_entry.id   AF-A0A966WB31-F1
#
_cell.length_a   1.000
_cell.length_b   1.000
_cell.length_c   1.000
_cell.angle_alpha   90.00
_cell.angle_beta   90.00
_cell.angle_gamma   90.00
#
_symmetry.space_group_name_H-M   'P 1'
#
loop_
_entity.id
_entity.type
_entity.pdbx_description
1 polymer ?
#
loop_
_entity_poly.entity_id
_entity_poly.type
_entity_poly.pdbx_seq_one_letter_code
_entity_poly.pdbx_strand_id
1 'polypeptide(L)'
;MNVAERTSSSVLELIGNTPLVEVSQLSPSADVRLFAKLESQNPFGSVKDRIANAMIKRAYATGRLVKGQRILEPSSGNTGIALAAIARITGNPITILMPESVSIERRQMLEVFGAEIILTPGTEGSNGAVRRAEALAAEHPEWCFLHQYSNEANPRVHYETTGPEIWRDCPHITHFVAGLGTSGTLMGVGRYLKEQNADVQIVAVEPPLGELVEGLRNLDEGYIPPVFELWKGREILDRKRIVRPRESIEMTRRLVRECGIFAGISS
;
A
#
# COMPACT_ATOMS: atom_id res chain seq x y z
N MET A 1 1.57 5.49 37.41
CA MET A 1 1.28 5.29 35.97
C MET A 1 0.02 4.45 35.89
N ASN A 2 -1.07 5.03 35.41
CA ASN A 2 -2.28 4.25 35.10
C ASN A 2 -1.94 3.50 33.81
N VAL A 3 -1.58 2.22 33.93
CA VAL A 3 -1.40 1.38 32.74
C VAL A 3 -2.81 1.14 32.21
N ALA A 4 -3.22 1.92 31.21
CA ALA A 4 -4.44 1.63 30.48
C ALA A 4 -4.32 0.20 29.93
N GLU A 5 -5.35 -0.61 30.18
CA GLU A 5 -5.44 -1.96 29.63
C GLU A 5 -5.38 -1.85 28.09
N ARG A 6 -4.36 -2.45 27.47
CA ARG A 6 -4.10 -2.35 26.03
C ARG A 6 -4.43 -3.69 25.37
N THR A 7 -5.68 -4.11 25.48
CA THR A 7 -6.21 -5.33 24.87
C THR A 7 -7.02 -4.97 23.62
N SER A 8 -6.85 -5.76 22.55
CA SER A 8 -7.62 -5.62 21.31
C SER A 8 -8.49 -6.85 21.11
N SER A 9 -9.72 -6.65 20.63
CA SER A 9 -10.68 -7.75 20.40
C SER A 9 -10.38 -8.54 19.12
N SER A 10 -9.61 -7.93 18.22
CA SER A 10 -9.19 -8.51 16.95
C SER A 10 -7.84 -7.96 16.53
N VAL A 11 -7.06 -8.77 15.82
CA VAL A 11 -5.82 -8.31 15.16
C VAL A 11 -6.08 -7.14 14.20
N LEU A 12 -7.29 -7.02 13.66
CA LEU A 12 -7.66 -5.93 12.76
C LEU A 12 -7.69 -4.55 13.45
N GLU A 13 -7.82 -4.50 14.78
CA GLU A 13 -7.74 -3.25 15.55
C GLU A 13 -6.31 -2.74 15.71
N LEU A 14 -5.32 -3.58 15.42
CA LEU A 14 -3.90 -3.23 15.43
C LEU A 14 -3.43 -2.63 14.09
N ILE A 15 -4.32 -2.53 13.09
CA ILE A 15 -4.01 -1.88 11.81
C ILE A 15 -3.95 -0.36 12.02
N GLY A 16 -2.81 0.23 11.67
CA GLY A 16 -2.53 1.64 11.81
C GLY A 16 -1.88 2.03 13.13
N ASN A 17 -1.85 3.33 13.43
CA ASN A 17 -1.09 3.89 14.57
C ASN A 17 0.36 3.40 14.63
N THR A 18 0.99 3.28 13.47
CA THR A 18 2.35 2.75 13.33
C THR A 18 3.38 3.76 13.84
N PRO A 19 4.54 3.35 14.36
CA PRO A 19 5.53 4.30 14.86
C PRO A 19 6.14 5.19 13.77
N LEU A 20 6.53 6.40 14.17
CA LEU A 20 7.42 7.28 13.42
C LEU A 20 8.79 7.28 14.12
N VAL A 21 9.84 6.87 13.41
CA VAL A 21 11.19 6.71 13.98
C VAL A 21 12.16 7.64 13.29
N GLU A 22 12.97 8.36 14.06
CA GLU A 22 14.02 9.21 13.52
C GLU A 22 15.17 8.35 12.95
N VAL A 23 15.56 8.66 11.72
CA VAL A 23 16.62 7.99 10.94
C VAL A 23 17.63 9.02 10.40
N SER A 24 17.80 10.14 11.11
CA SER A 24 18.65 11.27 10.72
C SER A 24 20.14 10.91 10.58
N GLN A 25 20.58 9.73 11.04
CA GLN A 25 21.94 9.22 10.77
C GLN A 25 22.20 9.03 9.27
N LEU A 26 21.14 8.81 8.47
CA LEU A 26 21.21 8.68 7.02
C LEU A 26 21.28 10.03 6.31
N SER A 27 21.02 11.12 7.02
CA SER A 27 20.95 12.46 6.44
C SER A 27 22.34 12.95 6.02
N PRO A 28 22.50 13.54 4.82
CA PRO A 28 23.74 14.15 4.39
C PRO A 28 24.02 15.50 5.07
N SER A 29 23.06 16.05 5.84
CA SER A 29 23.18 17.34 6.51
C SER A 29 22.63 17.26 7.94
N ALA A 30 23.33 17.88 8.89
CA ALA A 30 22.89 18.00 10.28
C ALA A 30 21.62 18.86 10.43
N ASP A 31 21.34 19.73 9.47
CA ASP A 31 20.16 20.61 9.47
C ASP A 31 18.89 19.91 8.94
N VAL A 32 19.01 18.67 8.44
CA VAL A 32 17.91 17.91 7.86
C VAL A 32 17.65 16.66 8.69
N ARG A 33 16.46 16.60 9.30
CA ARG A 33 15.99 15.42 10.02
C ARG A 33 15.21 14.51 9.08
N LEU A 34 15.42 13.19 9.23
CA LEU A 34 14.71 12.18 8.47
C LEU A 34 13.91 11.30 9.43
N PHE A 35 12.69 10.96 9.05
CA PHE A 35 11.81 10.09 9.83
C PHE A 35 11.23 8.99 8.94
N ALA A 36 11.22 7.76 9.46
CA ALA A 36 10.62 6.59 8.84
C ALA A 36 9.29 6.27 9.52
N LYS A 37 8.18 6.28 8.76
CA LYS A 37 6.86 5.80 9.21
C LYS A 37 6.79 4.29 9.01
N LEU A 38 6.83 3.52 10.10
CA LEU A 38 7.06 2.07 10.07
C LEU A 38 5.78 1.27 9.77
N GLU A 39 5.29 1.38 8.54
CA GLU A 39 4.12 0.63 8.06
C GLU A 39 4.31 -0.89 8.00
N SER A 40 5.55 -1.38 8.16
CA SER A 40 5.84 -2.81 8.36
C SER A 40 5.34 -3.35 9.70
N GLN A 41 4.99 -2.47 10.66
CA GLN A 41 4.42 -2.86 11.94
C GLN A 41 2.89 -3.03 11.92
N ASN A 42 2.24 -2.89 10.77
CA ASN A 42 0.89 -3.40 10.64
C ASN A 42 0.89 -4.94 10.76
N PRO A 43 -0.23 -5.56 11.19
CA PRO A 43 -0.27 -6.98 11.54
C PRO A 43 0.18 -7.98 10.47
N PHE A 44 -0.05 -7.66 9.20
CA PHE A 44 0.31 -8.48 8.04
C PHE A 44 1.55 -7.91 7.32
N GLY A 45 2.27 -6.99 7.98
CA GLY A 45 3.63 -6.61 7.63
C GLY A 45 3.74 -5.47 6.62
N SER A 46 2.66 -4.75 6.31
CA SER A 46 2.73 -3.69 5.29
C SER A 46 1.69 -2.58 5.41
N VAL A 47 1.92 -1.49 4.69
CA VAL A 47 0.95 -0.39 4.50
C VAL A 47 -0.38 -0.85 3.88
N LYS A 48 -0.41 -2.01 3.22
CA LYS A 48 -1.59 -2.48 2.48
C LYS A 48 -2.69 -3.01 3.40
N ASP A 49 -2.37 -3.32 4.65
CA ASP A 49 -3.32 -3.69 5.69
C ASP A 49 -4.41 -2.62 5.86
N ARG A 50 -3.99 -1.34 5.81
CA ARG A 50 -4.90 -0.19 5.88
C ARG A 50 -5.93 -0.22 4.75
N ILE A 51 -5.46 -0.34 3.51
CA ILE A 51 -6.33 -0.27 2.33
C ILE A 51 -7.19 -1.52 2.20
N ALA A 52 -6.64 -2.70 2.52
CA ALA A 52 -7.38 -3.95 2.48
C ALA A 52 -8.55 -3.93 3.47
N ASN A 53 -8.30 -3.51 4.71
CA ASN A 53 -9.32 -3.34 5.74
C ASN A 53 -10.37 -2.30 5.33
N ALA A 54 -9.93 -1.15 4.83
CA ALA A 54 -10.83 -0.07 4.43
C ALA A 54 -11.72 -0.45 3.24
N MET A 55 -11.17 -1.12 2.22
CA MET A 55 -11.94 -1.58 1.06
C MET A 55 -12.99 -2.62 1.46
N ILE A 56 -12.64 -3.61 2.28
CA ILE A 56 -13.58 -4.62 2.78
C ILE A 56 -14.66 -3.98 3.65
N LYS A 57 -14.29 -3.13 4.61
CA LYS A 57 -15.25 -2.42 5.48
C LYS A 57 -16.22 -1.57 4.67
N ARG A 58 -15.74 -0.81 3.68
CA ARG A 58 -16.59 0.00 2.80
C ARG A 58 -17.51 -0.89 1.96
N ALA A 59 -17.01 -2.01 1.43
CA ALA A 59 -17.83 -2.92 0.64
C ALA A 59 -18.97 -3.52 1.50
N TYR A 60 -18.70 -3.89 2.75
CA TYR A 60 -19.74 -4.29 3.70
C TYR A 60 -20.73 -3.16 4.02
N ALA A 61 -20.23 -1.97 4.36
CA ALA A 61 -21.07 -0.82 4.72
C ALA A 61 -21.99 -0.36 3.59
N THR A 62 -21.59 -0.57 2.33
CA THR A 62 -22.37 -0.22 1.13
C THR A 62 -23.21 -1.37 0.58
N GLY A 63 -23.19 -2.55 1.22
CA GLY A 63 -23.89 -3.75 0.75
C GLY A 63 -23.28 -4.39 -0.51
N ARG A 64 -22.14 -3.90 -1.00
CA ARG A 64 -21.40 -4.50 -2.13
C ARG A 64 -20.72 -5.82 -1.77
N LEU A 65 -20.52 -6.07 -0.48
CA LEU A 65 -19.99 -7.32 0.06
C LEU A 65 -20.90 -7.81 1.18
N VAL A 66 -21.25 -9.10 1.14
CA VAL A 66 -21.94 -9.81 2.23
C VAL A 66 -21.09 -10.99 2.72
N LYS A 67 -21.39 -11.51 3.91
CA LYS A 67 -20.63 -12.63 4.50
C LYS A 67 -20.71 -13.86 3.59
N GLY A 68 -19.57 -14.52 3.38
CA GLY A 68 -19.47 -15.69 2.49
C GLY A 68 -19.40 -15.36 1.00
N GLN A 69 -19.66 -14.11 0.59
CA GLN A 69 -19.48 -13.68 -0.81
C GLN A 69 -17.99 -13.64 -1.15
N ARG A 70 -17.67 -14.08 -2.37
CA ARG A 70 -16.29 -14.16 -2.86
C ARG A 70 -15.72 -12.78 -3.18
N ILE A 71 -14.49 -12.55 -2.77
CA ILE A 71 -13.69 -11.38 -3.11
C ILE A 71 -12.78 -11.72 -4.30
N LEU A 72 -12.61 -10.77 -5.22
CA LEU A 72 -11.70 -10.87 -6.35
C LEU A 72 -10.70 -9.70 -6.30
N GLU A 73 -9.41 -9.98 -6.49
CA GLU A 73 -8.38 -8.93 -6.63
C GLU A 73 -7.19 -9.38 -7.49
N PRO A 74 -6.72 -8.56 -8.46
CA PRO A 74 -5.43 -8.75 -9.12
C PRO A 74 -4.30 -8.18 -8.26
N SER A 75 -3.56 -9.04 -7.57
CA SER A 75 -2.43 -8.60 -6.75
C SER A 75 -1.43 -9.72 -6.46
N SER A 76 -0.18 -9.52 -6.87
CA SER A 76 0.93 -10.45 -6.61
C SER A 76 1.78 -10.10 -5.37
N GLY A 77 1.36 -9.13 -4.56
CA GLY A 77 2.16 -8.62 -3.43
C GLY A 77 1.31 -8.28 -2.21
N ASN A 78 1.76 -7.31 -1.43
CA ASN A 78 1.23 -6.95 -0.11
C ASN A 78 -0.30 -6.76 -0.03
N THR A 79 -0.95 -6.21 -1.07
CA THR A 79 -2.42 -6.05 -1.06
C THR A 79 -3.13 -7.40 -1.07
N GLY A 80 -2.61 -8.38 -1.81
CA GLY A 80 -3.17 -9.73 -1.87
C GLY A 80 -3.04 -10.43 -0.52
N ILE A 81 -1.87 -10.30 0.12
CA ILE A 81 -1.60 -10.89 1.44
C ILE A 81 -2.54 -10.30 2.49
N ALA A 82 -2.62 -8.97 2.57
CA ALA A 82 -3.50 -8.29 3.51
C ALA A 82 -4.98 -8.62 3.26
N LEU A 83 -5.44 -8.63 2.01
CA LEU A 83 -6.82 -9.00 1.68
C LEU A 83 -7.10 -10.46 2.01
N ALA A 84 -6.18 -11.39 1.73
CA ALA A 84 -6.37 -12.80 2.04
C ALA A 84 -6.52 -13.03 3.55
N ALA A 85 -5.63 -12.41 4.34
CA ALA A 85 -5.70 -12.50 5.80
C ALA A 85 -7.00 -11.91 6.35
N ILE A 86 -7.41 -10.72 5.88
CA ILE A 86 -8.63 -10.04 6.36
C ILE A 86 -9.88 -10.79 5.89
N ALA A 87 -9.95 -11.23 4.63
CA ALA A 87 -11.06 -12.00 4.10
C ALA A 87 -11.27 -13.31 4.88
N ARG A 88 -10.19 -13.98 5.28
CA ARG A 88 -10.25 -15.16 6.13
C ARG A 88 -10.88 -14.86 7.48
N ILE A 89 -10.53 -13.73 8.10
CA ILE A 89 -11.07 -13.29 9.40
C ILE A 89 -12.54 -12.85 9.26
N THR A 90 -12.91 -12.18 8.16
CA THR A 90 -14.30 -11.71 7.92
C THR A 90 -15.21 -12.81 7.37
N GLY A 91 -14.66 -13.97 7.01
CA GLY A 91 -15.42 -15.13 6.52
C GLY A 91 -15.83 -15.00 5.05
N ASN A 92 -14.98 -14.41 4.21
CA ASN A 92 -15.15 -14.32 2.76
C ASN A 92 -14.09 -15.17 2.05
N PRO A 93 -14.47 -16.06 1.11
CA PRO A 93 -13.50 -16.66 0.21
C PRO A 93 -12.91 -15.58 -0.69
N ILE A 94 -11.66 -15.78 -1.13
CA ILE A 94 -10.96 -14.80 -1.95
C ILE A 94 -10.20 -15.48 -3.08
N THR A 95 -10.30 -14.91 -4.28
CA THR A 95 -9.55 -15.28 -5.46
C THR A 95 -8.56 -14.17 -5.80
N ILE A 96 -7.28 -14.52 -5.90
CA ILE A 96 -6.20 -13.62 -6.26
C ILE A 96 -5.67 -13.99 -7.66
N LEU A 97 -5.62 -12.99 -8.54
CA LEU A 97 -4.99 -13.12 -9.85
C LEU A 97 -3.56 -12.58 -9.79
N MET A 98 -2.61 -13.36 -10.30
CA MET A 98 -1.22 -12.94 -10.40
C MET A 98 -0.49 -13.56 -11.60
N PRO A 99 0.60 -12.95 -12.10
CA PRO A 99 1.42 -13.56 -13.14
C PRO A 99 2.16 -14.80 -12.65
N GLU A 100 2.41 -15.77 -13.54
CA GLU A 100 3.22 -16.96 -13.22
C GLU A 100 4.70 -16.64 -12.94
N SER A 101 5.15 -15.43 -13.25
CA SER A 101 6.51 -14.94 -12.94
C SER A 101 6.70 -14.55 -11.48
N VAL A 102 5.61 -14.51 -10.69
CA VAL A 102 5.64 -14.23 -9.25
C VAL A 102 6.22 -15.43 -8.49
N SER A 103 7.05 -15.16 -7.49
CA SER A 103 7.77 -16.17 -6.72
C SER A 103 6.84 -17.16 -6.01
N ILE A 104 7.34 -18.37 -5.75
CA ILE A 104 6.59 -19.42 -5.05
C ILE A 104 6.26 -19.02 -3.62
N GLU A 105 7.18 -18.33 -2.94
CA GLU A 105 7.02 -17.92 -1.54
C GLU A 105 5.80 -17.00 -1.38
N ARG A 106 5.56 -16.09 -2.34
CA ARG A 106 4.37 -15.23 -2.31
C ARG A 106 3.07 -16.02 -2.52
N ARG A 107 3.10 -17.07 -3.34
CA ARG A 107 1.93 -17.94 -3.53
C ARG A 107 1.63 -18.71 -2.25
N GLN A 108 2.66 -19.29 -1.63
CA GLN A 108 2.54 -20.00 -0.37
C GLN A 108 1.99 -19.10 0.74
N MET A 109 2.43 -17.83 0.83
CA MET A 109 1.87 -16.88 1.79
C MET A 109 0.37 -16.65 1.60
N LEU A 110 -0.10 -16.55 0.36
CA LEU A 110 -1.53 -16.39 0.05
C LEU A 110 -2.34 -17.65 0.35
N GLU A 111 -1.79 -18.82 0.02
CA GLU A 111 -2.39 -20.12 0.30
C GLU A 111 -2.55 -20.39 1.81
N VAL A 112 -1.59 -19.95 2.64
CA VAL A 112 -1.68 -20.03 4.11
C VAL A 112 -2.93 -19.30 4.64
N PHE A 113 -3.31 -18.18 4.01
CA PHE A 113 -4.53 -17.45 4.34
C PHE A 113 -5.79 -17.99 3.64
N GLY A 114 -5.67 -19.06 2.85
CA GLY A 114 -6.77 -19.73 2.17
C GLY A 114 -7.23 -19.02 0.90
N ALA A 115 -6.38 -18.21 0.27
CA ALA A 115 -6.68 -17.61 -1.03
C ALA A 115 -6.61 -18.65 -2.15
N GLU A 116 -7.58 -18.62 -3.06
CA GLU A 116 -7.50 -19.31 -4.34
C GLU A 116 -6.66 -18.47 -5.31
N ILE A 117 -5.69 -19.09 -5.98
CA ILE A 117 -4.79 -18.39 -6.90
C ILE A 117 -5.12 -18.77 -8.34
N ILE A 118 -5.37 -17.77 -9.18
CA ILE A 118 -5.45 -17.93 -10.64
C ILE A 118 -4.21 -17.29 -11.24
N LEU A 119 -3.38 -18.12 -11.91
CA LEU A 119 -2.19 -17.65 -12.59
C LEU A 119 -2.54 -17.09 -13.98
N THR A 120 -1.84 -16.03 -14.36
CA THR A 120 -1.92 -15.37 -15.68
C THR A 120 -0.56 -15.43 -16.37
N PRO A 121 -0.50 -15.30 -17.72
CA PRO A 121 0.76 -15.38 -18.45
C PRO A 121 1.81 -14.40 -17.90
N GLY A 122 3.02 -14.90 -17.64
CA GLY A 122 4.09 -14.09 -17.03
C GLY A 122 4.50 -12.88 -17.88
N THR A 123 4.42 -13.03 -19.20
CA THR A 123 4.76 -12.00 -20.21
C THR A 123 3.84 -10.79 -20.18
N GLU A 124 2.62 -10.92 -19.65
CA GLU A 124 1.68 -9.81 -19.54
C GLU A 124 1.80 -9.02 -18.23
N GLY A 125 2.58 -9.56 -17.28
CA GLY A 125 2.81 -8.94 -15.97
C GLY A 125 1.54 -8.58 -15.21
N SER A 126 1.66 -7.65 -14.26
CA SER A 126 0.54 -7.20 -13.43
C SER A 126 -0.62 -6.63 -14.24
N ASN A 127 -0.34 -6.05 -15.40
CA ASN A 127 -1.38 -5.47 -16.26
C ASN A 127 -2.23 -6.57 -16.93
N GLY A 128 -1.65 -7.71 -17.28
CA GLY A 128 -2.40 -8.91 -17.70
C GLY A 128 -3.29 -9.47 -16.60
N ALA A 129 -2.78 -9.54 -15.37
CA ALA A 129 -3.56 -9.95 -14.21
C ALA A 129 -4.77 -9.03 -13.97
N VAL A 130 -4.60 -7.71 -14.12
CA VAL A 130 -5.70 -6.74 -14.01
C VAL A 130 -6.75 -6.99 -15.11
N ARG A 131 -6.35 -7.09 -16.39
CA ARG A 131 -7.29 -7.35 -17.49
C ARG A 131 -8.08 -8.64 -17.29
N ARG A 132 -7.42 -9.73 -16.86
CA ARG A 132 -8.11 -10.99 -16.60
C ARG A 132 -9.06 -10.88 -15.40
N ALA A 133 -8.71 -10.11 -14.37
CA ALA A 133 -9.59 -9.89 -13.23
C ALA A 133 -10.83 -9.09 -13.62
N GLU A 134 -10.70 -8.08 -14.48
CA GLU A 134 -11.82 -7.32 -15.03
C GLU A 134 -12.76 -8.21 -15.85
N ALA A 135 -12.21 -9.07 -16.72
CA ALA A 135 -12.99 -10.04 -17.48
C ALA A 135 -13.72 -11.02 -16.55
N LEU A 136 -13.03 -11.56 -15.53
CA LEU A 136 -13.63 -12.50 -14.58
C LEU A 136 -14.70 -11.84 -13.70
N ALA A 137 -14.54 -10.57 -13.34
CA ALA A 137 -15.56 -9.80 -12.63
C ALA A 137 -16.82 -9.60 -13.50
N ALA A 138 -16.67 -9.48 -14.82
CA ALA A 138 -17.80 -9.40 -15.74
C ALA A 138 -18.48 -10.77 -15.94
N GLU A 139 -17.71 -11.86 -15.95
CA GLU A 139 -18.21 -13.25 -15.99
C GLU A 139 -18.94 -13.62 -14.68
N HIS A 140 -18.49 -13.09 -13.53
CA HIS A 140 -19.02 -13.36 -12.19
C HIS A 140 -19.47 -12.07 -11.47
N PRO A 141 -20.59 -11.46 -11.89
CA PRO A 141 -21.09 -10.21 -11.30
C PRO A 141 -21.50 -10.37 -9.82
N GLU A 142 -21.69 -11.60 -9.34
CA GLU A 142 -21.95 -11.91 -7.94
C GLU A 142 -20.70 -11.86 -7.06
N TRP A 143 -19.49 -11.76 -7.63
CA TRP A 143 -18.26 -11.61 -6.86
C TRP A 143 -17.99 -10.13 -6.55
N CYS A 144 -17.37 -9.88 -5.41
CA CYS A 144 -16.97 -8.54 -5.01
C CYS A 144 -15.57 -8.24 -5.54
N PHE A 145 -15.49 -7.58 -6.68
CA PHE A 145 -14.23 -7.03 -7.17
C PHE A 145 -13.90 -5.73 -6.43
N LEU A 146 -12.86 -5.75 -5.57
CA LEU A 146 -12.49 -4.60 -4.75
C LEU A 146 -11.73 -3.53 -5.55
N HIS A 147 -10.80 -3.96 -6.42
CA HIS A 147 -10.06 -3.16 -7.37
C HIS A 147 -9.28 -1.98 -6.75
N GLN A 148 -8.13 -2.26 -6.11
CA GLN A 148 -7.34 -1.25 -5.37
C GLN A 148 -6.94 0.00 -6.18
N TYR A 149 -6.83 -0.11 -7.51
CA TYR A 149 -6.41 1.00 -8.38
C TYR A 149 -7.53 2.01 -8.65
N SER A 150 -8.80 1.63 -8.49
CA SER A 150 -9.96 2.51 -8.69
C SER A 150 -10.81 2.73 -7.43
N ASN A 151 -10.54 2.00 -6.36
CA ASN A 151 -11.31 2.07 -5.13
C ASN A 151 -10.96 3.29 -4.29
N GLU A 152 -11.91 4.21 -4.11
CA GLU A 152 -11.72 5.43 -3.32
C GLU A 152 -11.36 5.15 -1.84
N ALA A 153 -11.70 3.99 -1.29
CA ALA A 153 -11.29 3.61 0.08
C ALA A 153 -9.76 3.54 0.25
N ASN A 154 -9.01 3.30 -0.82
CA ASN A 154 -7.55 3.24 -0.80
C ASN A 154 -6.90 4.60 -0.46
N PRO A 155 -7.05 5.68 -1.25
CA PRO A 155 -6.54 6.99 -0.85
C PRO A 155 -7.26 7.54 0.39
N ARG A 156 -8.56 7.27 0.55
CA ARG A 156 -9.35 7.79 1.69
C ARG A 156 -8.80 7.33 3.03
N VAL A 157 -8.44 6.06 3.20
CA VAL A 157 -7.91 5.58 4.49
C VAL A 157 -6.59 6.27 4.86
N HIS A 158 -5.76 6.60 3.88
CA HIS A 158 -4.52 7.34 4.11
C HIS A 158 -4.78 8.81 4.50
N TYR A 159 -5.80 9.43 3.93
CA TYR A 159 -6.26 10.76 4.32
C TYR A 159 -6.83 10.77 5.75
N GLU A 160 -7.59 9.74 6.13
CA GLU A 160 -8.27 9.66 7.43
C GLU A 160 -7.39 9.12 8.56
N THR A 161 -6.29 8.42 8.23
CA THR A 161 -5.44 7.77 9.25
C THR A 161 -3.96 8.12 9.09
N THR A 162 -3.31 7.68 8.00
CA THR A 162 -1.85 7.82 7.84
C THR A 162 -1.40 9.28 7.88
N GLY A 163 -2.09 10.19 7.20
CA GLY A 163 -1.82 11.63 7.23
C GLY A 163 -1.96 12.23 8.65
N PRO A 164 -3.11 12.07 9.31
CA PRO A 164 -3.31 12.50 10.70
C PRO A 164 -2.29 11.94 11.68
N GLU A 165 -1.93 10.67 11.57
CA GLU A 165 -0.89 10.07 12.41
C GLU A 165 0.47 10.75 12.20
N ILE A 166 0.87 10.97 10.95
CA ILE A 166 2.14 11.65 10.63
C ILE A 166 2.12 13.08 11.17
N TRP A 167 1.04 13.82 10.96
CA TRP A 167 0.93 15.21 11.42
C TRP A 167 0.94 15.32 12.94
N ARG A 168 0.23 14.42 13.64
CA ARG A 168 0.24 14.33 15.09
C ARG A 168 1.65 14.07 15.63
N ASP A 169 2.38 13.15 14.99
CA ASP A 169 3.69 12.70 15.47
C ASP A 169 4.84 13.64 15.02
N CYS A 170 4.65 14.37 13.93
CA CYS A 170 5.61 15.34 13.37
C CYS A 170 4.89 16.58 12.79
N PRO A 171 4.41 17.50 13.64
CA PRO A 171 3.64 18.68 13.21
C PRO A 171 4.48 19.73 12.45
N HIS A 172 5.80 19.55 12.42
CA HIS A 172 6.76 20.41 11.72
C HIS A 172 7.28 19.76 10.42
N ILE A 173 6.60 18.72 9.92
CA ILE A 173 6.93 18.08 8.64
C ILE A 173 6.97 19.12 7.51
N THR A 174 8.02 19.06 6.70
CA THR A 174 8.18 19.92 5.51
C THR A 174 8.06 19.15 4.21
N HIS A 175 8.39 17.86 4.23
CA HIS A 175 8.37 16.97 3.07
C HIS A 175 7.79 15.62 3.46
N PHE A 176 6.94 15.06 2.60
CA PHE A 176 6.51 13.68 2.65
C PHE A 176 6.97 12.95 1.39
N VAL A 177 7.69 11.84 1.57
CA VAL A 177 8.25 11.03 0.48
C VAL A 177 7.65 9.63 0.56
N ALA A 178 7.12 9.12 -0.55
CA ALA A 178 6.62 7.76 -0.62
C ALA A 178 6.76 7.15 -2.02
N GLY A 179 6.87 5.83 -2.05
CA GLY A 179 6.84 5.04 -3.27
C GLY A 179 5.50 5.14 -4.02
N LEU A 180 5.57 5.24 -5.34
CA LEU A 180 4.42 5.32 -6.22
C LEU A 180 4.04 3.92 -6.71
N GLY A 181 2.93 3.38 -6.19
CA GLY A 181 2.33 2.12 -6.64
C GLY A 181 0.91 2.34 -7.15
N THR A 182 -0.08 2.12 -6.29
CA THR A 182 -1.48 2.47 -6.56
C THR A 182 -1.75 3.98 -6.51
N SER A 183 -0.75 4.77 -6.10
CA SER A 183 -0.81 6.20 -5.70
C SER A 183 -1.56 6.53 -4.40
N GLY A 184 -2.37 5.62 -3.85
CA GLY A 184 -3.25 5.90 -2.71
C GLY A 184 -2.56 6.55 -1.50
N THR A 185 -1.37 6.08 -1.12
CA THR A 185 -0.60 6.67 -0.01
C THR A 185 -0.24 8.13 -0.27
N LEU A 186 0.32 8.44 -1.44
CA LEU A 186 0.68 9.80 -1.83
C LEU A 186 -0.54 10.72 -1.92
N MET A 187 -1.65 10.21 -2.48
CA MET A 187 -2.88 10.99 -2.64
C MET A 187 -3.52 11.31 -1.29
N GLY A 188 -3.74 10.30 -0.45
CA GLY A 188 -4.41 10.49 0.83
C GLY A 188 -3.58 11.32 1.81
N VAL A 189 -2.31 10.94 2.02
CA VAL A 189 -1.42 11.67 2.92
C VAL A 189 -1.15 13.07 2.38
N GLY A 190 -0.84 13.21 1.08
CA GLY A 190 -0.52 14.50 0.48
C GLY A 190 -1.67 15.48 0.54
N ARG A 191 -2.91 15.02 0.26
CA ARG A 191 -4.11 15.84 0.41
C ARG A 191 -4.28 16.33 1.84
N TYR A 192 -4.17 15.43 2.82
CA TYR A 192 -4.33 15.79 4.23
C TYR A 192 -3.27 16.79 4.67
N LEU A 193 -1.98 16.53 4.38
CA LEU A 193 -0.89 17.39 4.82
C LEU A 193 -0.95 18.77 4.18
N LYS A 194 -1.31 18.89 2.90
CA LYS A 194 -1.48 20.19 2.24
C LYS A 194 -2.67 20.99 2.79
N GLU A 195 -3.70 20.33 3.33
CA GLU A 195 -4.79 21.00 4.05
C GLU A 195 -4.34 21.51 5.43
N GLN A 196 -3.36 20.85 6.07
CA GLN A 196 -2.77 21.35 7.32
C GLN A 196 -1.75 22.48 7.08
N ASN A 197 -0.91 22.33 6.07
CA ASN A 197 0.07 23.32 5.64
C ASN A 197 0.35 23.16 4.13
N ALA A 198 -0.06 24.14 3.34
CA ALA A 198 0.07 24.13 1.88
C ALA A 198 1.54 24.09 1.41
N ASP A 199 2.50 24.51 2.24
CA ASP A 199 3.93 24.53 1.90
C ASP A 199 4.56 23.12 1.96
N VAL A 200 3.88 22.14 2.55
CA VAL A 200 4.39 20.76 2.62
C VAL A 200 4.56 20.19 1.21
N GLN A 201 5.76 19.68 0.94
CA GLN A 201 6.14 19.10 -0.33
C GLN A 201 5.87 17.60 -0.38
N ILE A 202 5.18 17.13 -1.41
CA ILE A 202 4.86 15.73 -1.64
C ILE A 202 5.71 15.19 -2.78
N VAL A 203 6.55 14.20 -2.48
CA VAL A 203 7.54 13.64 -3.41
C VAL A 203 7.22 12.17 -3.68
N ALA A 204 6.92 11.86 -4.93
CA ALA A 204 6.75 10.49 -5.40
C ALA A 204 8.09 9.86 -5.80
N VAL A 205 8.29 8.59 -5.44
CA VAL A 205 9.45 7.78 -5.88
C VAL A 205 8.96 6.64 -6.77
N GLU A 206 9.55 6.51 -7.96
CA GLU A 206 9.27 5.43 -8.91
C GLU A 206 10.57 4.83 -9.48
N PRO A 207 10.55 3.58 -9.96
CA PRO A 207 11.69 3.01 -10.68
C PRO A 207 11.83 3.61 -12.10
N PRO A 208 12.99 3.45 -12.76
CA PRO A 208 13.15 3.74 -14.18
C PRO A 208 12.13 2.98 -15.03
N LEU A 209 11.77 3.55 -16.18
CA LEU A 209 10.88 2.90 -17.14
C LEU A 209 11.40 1.51 -17.54
N GLY A 210 10.57 0.47 -17.36
CA GLY A 210 10.94 -0.91 -17.69
C GLY A 210 11.77 -1.62 -16.62
N GLU A 211 12.11 -0.94 -15.53
CA GLU A 211 12.74 -1.56 -14.36
C GLU A 211 11.70 -1.84 -13.27
N LEU A 212 11.83 -3.00 -12.62
CA LEU A 212 10.85 -3.46 -11.65
C LEU A 212 11.41 -3.33 -10.23
N VAL A 213 10.70 -2.57 -9.40
CA VAL A 213 10.82 -2.61 -7.95
C VAL A 213 9.46 -3.03 -7.39
N GLU A 214 9.44 -4.03 -6.53
CA GLU A 214 8.19 -4.57 -6.00
C GLU A 214 7.33 -3.49 -5.34
N GLY A 215 6.05 -3.47 -5.71
CA GLY A 215 5.06 -2.55 -5.15
C GLY A 215 5.11 -1.14 -5.71
N LEU A 216 6.10 -0.83 -6.58
CA LEU A 216 6.21 0.42 -7.29
C LEU A 216 5.79 0.26 -8.76
N ARG A 217 5.38 1.36 -9.37
CA ARG A 217 5.00 1.51 -10.77
C ARG A 217 5.58 2.81 -11.30
N ASN A 218 5.86 2.83 -12.60
CA ASN A 218 6.19 4.06 -13.30
C ASN A 218 4.94 4.55 -14.06
N LEU A 219 4.57 5.83 -13.90
CA LEU A 219 3.37 6.36 -14.57
C LEU A 219 3.48 6.39 -16.11
N ASP A 220 4.71 6.38 -16.63
CA ASP A 220 5.02 6.42 -18.05
C ASP A 220 4.94 5.03 -18.71
N GLU A 221 4.63 3.96 -17.95
CA GLU A 221 4.38 2.59 -18.47
C GLU A 221 2.99 2.41 -19.12
N GLY A 222 2.26 3.50 -19.33
CA GLY A 222 0.96 3.49 -20.01
C GLY A 222 -0.22 3.09 -19.12
N TYR A 223 -0.04 3.01 -17.79
CA TYR A 223 -1.12 2.81 -16.83
C TYR A 223 -1.03 3.79 -15.66
N ILE A 224 -1.90 4.79 -15.66
CA ILE A 224 -2.08 5.71 -14.54
C ILE A 224 -3.21 5.16 -13.67
N PRO A 225 -2.98 4.83 -12.38
CA PRO A 225 -4.03 4.32 -11.50
C PRO A 225 -5.23 5.28 -11.45
N PRO A 226 -6.49 4.82 -11.64
CA PRO A 226 -7.65 5.71 -11.61
C PRO A 226 -7.78 6.55 -10.34
N VAL A 227 -7.38 6.04 -9.16
CA VAL A 227 -7.36 6.83 -7.92
C VAL A 227 -6.40 8.03 -7.97
N PHE A 228 -5.33 7.98 -8.79
CA PHE A 228 -4.44 9.13 -9.00
C PHE A 228 -5.19 10.29 -9.66
N GLU A 229 -5.90 10.03 -10.76
CA GLU A 229 -6.64 11.08 -11.47
C GLU A 229 -7.86 11.53 -10.67
N LEU A 230 -8.60 10.59 -10.03
CA LEU A 230 -9.76 10.92 -9.18
C LEU A 230 -9.40 11.87 -8.03
N TRP A 231 -8.20 11.73 -7.47
CA TRP A 231 -7.70 12.58 -6.39
C TRP A 231 -6.85 13.76 -6.88
N LYS A 232 -6.87 14.04 -8.19
CA LYS A 232 -6.12 15.15 -8.80
C LYS A 232 -4.64 15.08 -8.48
N GLY A 233 -4.03 13.91 -8.65
CA GLY A 233 -2.66 13.65 -8.22
C GLY A 233 -1.59 14.57 -8.80
N ARG A 234 -1.85 15.16 -9.98
CA ARG A 234 -0.98 16.18 -10.58
C ARG A 234 -0.96 17.51 -9.80
N GLU A 235 -2.03 17.82 -9.07
CA GLU A 235 -2.10 18.98 -8.18
C GLU A 235 -1.49 18.68 -6.80
N ILE A 236 -1.52 17.41 -6.37
CA ILE A 236 -1.00 17.00 -5.06
C ILE A 236 0.51 16.80 -5.09
N LEU A 237 1.07 16.21 -6.14
CA LEU A 237 2.49 15.92 -6.24
C LEU A 237 3.29 17.16 -6.64
N ASP A 238 4.22 17.57 -5.79
CA ASP A 238 5.16 18.66 -6.12
C ASP A 238 6.35 18.13 -6.93
N ARG A 239 6.79 16.89 -6.67
CA ARG A 239 7.96 16.29 -7.34
C ARG A 239 7.82 14.79 -7.56
N LYS A 240 8.51 14.31 -8.60
CA LYS A 240 8.75 12.89 -8.92
C LYS A 240 10.25 12.63 -8.95
N ARG A 241 10.71 11.54 -8.34
CA ARG A 241 12.11 11.10 -8.37
C ARG A 241 12.19 9.67 -8.86
N ILE A 242 13.12 9.44 -9.78
CA ILE A 242 13.45 8.12 -10.29
C ILE A 242 14.60 7.57 -9.45
N VAL A 243 14.43 6.38 -8.89
CA VAL A 243 15.45 5.67 -8.08
C VAL A 243 15.67 4.29 -8.68
N ARG A 244 16.91 3.93 -9.00
CA ARG A 244 17.22 2.63 -9.59
C ARG A 244 17.18 1.51 -8.55
N PRO A 245 16.86 0.26 -8.94
CA PRO A 245 16.84 -0.90 -8.04
C PRO A 245 18.13 -1.10 -7.25
N ARG A 246 19.29 -0.82 -7.85
CA ARG A 246 20.58 -0.89 -7.16
C ARG A 246 20.66 0.11 -5.99
N GLU A 247 20.21 1.34 -6.21
CA GLU A 247 20.20 2.39 -5.19
C GLU A 247 19.25 2.01 -4.04
N SER A 248 18.10 1.41 -4.34
CA SER A 248 17.18 0.85 -3.35
C SER A 248 17.83 -0.25 -2.49
N ILE A 249 18.56 -1.19 -3.10
CA ILE A 249 19.27 -2.25 -2.36
C ILE A 249 20.40 -1.68 -1.49
N GLU A 250 21.14 -0.69 -1.99
CA GLU A 250 22.19 -0.02 -1.22
C GLU A 250 21.60 0.73 -0.03
N MET A 251 20.49 1.44 -0.23
CA MET A 251 19.83 2.23 0.81
C MET A 251 19.18 1.35 1.89
N THR A 252 18.50 0.26 1.51
CA THR A 252 17.96 -0.70 2.50
C THR A 252 19.04 -1.36 3.34
N ARG A 253 20.21 -1.65 2.76
CA ARG A 253 21.38 -2.14 3.52
C ARG A 253 21.92 -1.10 4.50
N ARG A 254 21.91 0.18 4.13
CA ARG A 254 22.29 1.27 5.04
C ARG A 254 21.26 1.44 6.16
N LEU A 255 19.97 1.42 5.83
CA LEU A 255 18.88 1.55 6.79
C LEU A 255 18.97 0.50 7.92
N VAL A 256 19.26 -0.76 7.60
CA VAL A 256 19.46 -1.79 8.63
C VAL A 256 20.76 -1.62 9.41
N ARG A 257 21.87 -1.24 8.74
CA ARG A 257 23.19 -1.12 9.39
C ARG A 257 23.32 0.12 10.29
N GLU A 258 22.74 1.23 9.85
CA GLU A 258 22.89 2.55 10.49
C GLU A 258 21.71 2.88 11.43
N CYS A 259 20.52 2.33 11.17
CA CYS A 259 19.31 2.63 11.95
C CYS A 259 18.65 1.40 12.59
N GLY A 260 19.13 0.19 12.31
CA GLY A 260 18.54 -1.05 12.85
C GLY A 260 17.17 -1.42 12.27
N ILE A 261 16.76 -0.79 11.16
CA ILE A 261 15.46 -1.02 10.54
C ILE A 261 15.61 -1.97 9.34
N PHE A 262 15.01 -3.15 9.44
CA PHE A 262 14.91 -4.09 8.32
C PHE A 262 13.63 -3.84 7.53
N ALA A 263 13.77 -3.39 6.29
CA ALA A 263 12.66 -2.97 5.43
C ALA A 263 12.76 -3.57 4.02
N GLY A 264 11.67 -3.50 3.26
CA GLY A 264 11.61 -3.95 1.87
C GLY A 264 12.33 -2.99 0.91
N ILE A 265 12.59 -3.45 -0.32
CA ILE A 265 13.36 -2.69 -1.34
C ILE A 265 12.69 -1.35 -1.71
N SER A 266 11.38 -1.22 -1.55
CA SER A 266 10.66 0.05 -1.79
C SER A 266 10.85 1.12 -0.70
N SER A 267 11.46 0.78 0.44
CA SER A 267 11.61 1.64 1.63
C SER A 267 12.87 2.49 1.62
#